data_AF-A0A0H4CAC8-F1
#
_entry.id   AF-A0A0H4CAC8-F1
#
_cell.length_a   1.000
_cell.length_b   1.000
_cell.length_c   1.000
_cell.angle_alpha   90.00
_cell.angle_beta   90.00
_cell.angle_gamma   90.00
#
_symmetry.space_group_name_H-M   'P 1'
#
loop_
_entity.id
_entity.type
_entity.pdbx_description
1 polymer ?
#
loop_
_entity_poly.entity_id
_entity_poly.type
_entity_poly.pdbx_seq_one_letter_code
_entity_poly.pdbx_strand_id
1 'polypeptide(L)'
;MEAATTLAITIQRQTYREHGTFEDREGWGRELMAHQSNLTALLGLLPDDQRETRERVLDLLNGVQHWDGREVWEEYRIRTTIFLGEMAAWLVALARGSEPPEHQDMNRIAAERILDHRQGSLEDERESLVIRAEMYELGQEEHERVREIDAALEAIRQERSALAQNQVNQVQIAP
;
A
#
# COMPACT_ATOMS: atom_id res chain seq x y z
N MET A 1 -4.67 -3.70 22.58
CA MET A 1 -3.31 -3.12 22.38
C MET A 1 -2.33 -4.16 21.89
N GLU A 2 -2.09 -5.26 22.62
CA GLU A 2 -1.09 -6.27 22.24
C GLU A 2 -1.25 -6.80 20.80
N ALA A 3 -2.47 -7.17 20.36
CA ALA A 3 -2.71 -7.62 18.99
C ALA A 3 -2.41 -6.57 17.91
N ALA A 4 -2.74 -5.29 18.16
CA ALA A 4 -2.45 -4.18 17.24
C ALA A 4 -0.95 -3.90 17.17
N THR A 5 -0.27 -3.97 18.32
CA THR A 5 1.18 -3.83 18.42
C THR A 5 1.90 -5.01 17.78
N THR A 6 1.43 -6.25 17.98
CA THR A 6 1.96 -7.45 17.32
C THR A 6 1.78 -7.34 15.82
N LEU A 7 0.61 -6.91 15.33
CA LEU A 7 0.38 -6.70 13.91
C LEU A 7 1.33 -5.63 13.34
N ALA A 8 1.47 -4.49 14.03
CA ALA A 8 2.43 -3.44 13.67
C ALA A 8 3.89 -3.94 13.64
N ILE A 9 4.30 -4.76 14.61
CA ILE A 9 5.64 -5.35 14.70
C ILE A 9 5.84 -6.41 13.60
N THR A 10 4.85 -7.26 13.32
CA THR A 10 4.90 -8.27 12.25
C THR A 10 5.06 -7.59 10.90
N ILE A 11 4.28 -6.54 10.62
CA ILE A 11 4.44 -5.70 9.42
C ILE A 11 5.86 -5.13 9.40
N GLN A 12 6.29 -4.39 10.41
CA GLN A 12 7.63 -3.80 10.44
C GLN A 12 8.76 -4.84 10.29
N ARG A 13 8.67 -6.00 10.92
CA ARG A 13 9.71 -7.05 10.85
C ARG A 13 9.89 -7.62 9.44
N GLN A 14 8.84 -7.66 8.62
CA GLN A 14 8.88 -8.24 7.28
C GLN A 14 8.90 -7.18 6.17
N THR A 15 8.52 -5.93 6.46
CA THR A 15 8.72 -4.78 5.55
C THR A 15 10.20 -4.35 5.44
N TYR A 16 11.11 -4.88 6.27
CA TYR A 16 12.54 -4.54 6.21
C TYR A 16 13.47 -5.71 5.87
N ARG A 17 12.96 -6.94 5.69
CA ARG A 17 13.79 -8.05 5.19
C ARG A 17 13.66 -8.15 3.68
N GLU A 18 14.77 -7.86 3.00
CA GLU A 18 14.97 -8.06 1.58
C GLU A 18 14.43 -9.42 1.12
N HIS A 19 13.64 -9.37 0.05
CA HIS A 19 13.39 -10.44 -0.91
C HIS A 19 13.21 -11.85 -0.34
N GLY A 20 12.24 -12.03 0.56
CA GLY A 20 11.73 -13.37 0.85
C GLY A 20 11.36 -14.10 -0.46
N THR A 21 11.61 -15.40 -0.48
CA THR A 21 11.15 -16.31 -1.54
C THR A 21 9.62 -16.25 -1.68
N PHE A 22 9.06 -16.84 -2.75
CA PHE A 22 7.60 -16.94 -2.88
C PHE A 22 6.97 -17.58 -1.62
N GLU A 23 7.61 -18.61 -1.07
CA GLU A 23 7.18 -19.33 0.13
C GLU A 23 7.20 -18.44 1.38
N ASP A 24 8.20 -17.55 1.49
CA ASP A 24 8.27 -16.57 2.59
C ASP A 24 7.12 -15.55 2.51
N ARG A 25 6.77 -15.12 1.29
CA ARG A 25 5.69 -14.15 1.04
C ARG A 25 4.31 -14.76 1.30
N GLU A 26 4.11 -16.01 0.89
CA GLU A 26 2.89 -16.76 1.17
C GLU A 26 2.75 -17.08 2.67
N GLY A 27 3.85 -17.47 3.32
CA GLY A 27 3.92 -17.69 4.77
C GLY A 27 3.54 -16.43 5.55
N TRP A 28 4.08 -15.29 5.15
CA TRP A 28 3.70 -14.00 5.69
C TRP A 28 2.21 -13.68 5.46
N GLY A 29 1.70 -13.97 4.26
CA GLY A 29 0.28 -13.79 3.95
C GLY A 29 -0.62 -14.60 4.89
N ARG A 30 -0.23 -15.83 5.23
CA ARG A 30 -0.97 -16.66 6.22
C ARG A 30 -0.90 -16.09 7.63
N GLU A 31 0.28 -15.66 8.09
CA GLU A 31 0.46 -15.03 9.41
C GLU A 31 -0.39 -13.76 9.55
N LEU A 32 -0.41 -12.93 8.51
CA LEU A 32 -1.23 -11.73 8.45
C LEU A 32 -2.72 -12.05 8.59
N MET A 33 -3.24 -13.01 7.83
CA MET A 33 -4.66 -13.43 7.91
C MET A 33 -5.01 -13.96 9.30
N ALA A 34 -4.11 -14.72 9.95
CA ALA A 34 -4.30 -15.18 11.32
C ALA A 34 -4.42 -14.00 12.31
N HIS A 35 -3.55 -12.99 12.17
CA HIS A 35 -3.64 -11.78 12.98
C HIS A 35 -4.91 -10.96 12.69
N GLN A 36 -5.36 -10.87 11.44
CA GLN A 36 -6.62 -10.21 11.09
C GLN A 36 -7.82 -10.89 11.73
N SER A 37 -7.89 -12.22 11.68
CA SER A 37 -8.98 -12.98 12.31
C SER A 37 -9.03 -12.72 13.83
N ASN A 38 -7.88 -12.70 14.49
CA ASN A 38 -7.79 -12.41 15.92
C ASN A 38 -8.22 -10.97 16.23
N LEU A 39 -7.78 -10.00 15.44
CA LEU A 39 -8.15 -8.60 15.64
C LEU A 39 -9.66 -8.37 15.38
N THR A 40 -10.23 -9.01 14.37
CA THR A 40 -11.67 -9.00 14.07
C THR A 40 -12.49 -9.48 15.27
N ALA A 41 -12.08 -10.58 15.90
CA ALA A 41 -12.74 -11.09 17.10
C ALA A 41 -12.66 -10.09 18.28
N LEU A 42 -11.50 -9.46 18.48
CA LEU A 42 -11.31 -8.46 19.54
C LEU A 42 -12.13 -7.18 19.30
N LEU A 43 -12.26 -6.74 18.04
CA LEU A 43 -13.10 -5.60 17.68
C LEU A 43 -14.58 -5.85 17.98
N GLY A 44 -15.04 -7.09 17.84
CA GLY A 44 -16.39 -7.50 18.24
C GLY A 44 -16.69 -7.35 19.73
N LEU A 45 -15.66 -7.23 20.57
CA LEU A 45 -15.79 -7.02 22.02
C LEU A 45 -15.82 -5.54 22.41
N LEU A 46 -15.63 -4.61 21.47
CA LEU A 46 -15.71 -3.18 21.76
C LEU A 46 -17.14 -2.78 22.10
N PRO A 47 -17.33 -1.90 23.10
CA PRO A 47 -18.64 -1.41 23.50
C PRO A 47 -19.27 -0.54 22.40
N ASP A 48 -20.61 -0.37 22.47
CA ASP A 48 -21.39 0.26 21.39
C ASP A 48 -21.10 1.75 21.19
N ASP A 49 -20.60 2.43 22.22
CA ASP A 49 -20.11 3.81 22.13
C ASP A 49 -18.84 3.93 21.26
N GLN A 50 -18.16 2.82 20.96
CA GLN A 50 -16.97 2.75 20.09
C GLN A 50 -17.27 2.18 18.71
N ARG A 51 -18.55 2.19 18.30
CA ARG A 51 -19.02 1.61 17.04
C ARG A 51 -18.31 2.16 15.80
N GLU A 52 -18.07 3.47 15.74
CA GLU A 52 -17.40 4.12 14.60
C GLU A 52 -15.99 3.56 14.39
N THR A 53 -15.18 3.53 15.44
CA THR A 53 -13.84 2.93 15.41
C THR A 53 -13.89 1.46 15.00
N ARG A 54 -14.87 0.70 15.52
CA ARG A 54 -15.05 -0.71 15.15
C ARG A 54 -15.33 -0.88 13.66
N GLU A 55 -16.31 -0.16 13.11
CA GLU A 55 -16.67 -0.23 11.69
C GLU A 55 -15.51 0.18 10.81
N ARG A 56 -14.85 1.31 11.13
CA ARG A 56 -13.72 1.81 10.34
C ARG A 56 -12.52 0.86 10.36
N VAL A 57 -12.16 0.31 11.52
CA VAL A 57 -11.04 -0.64 11.60
C VAL A 57 -11.37 -1.94 10.86
N LEU A 58 -12.61 -2.40 10.88
CA LEU A 58 -13.03 -3.57 10.09
C LEU A 58 -12.93 -3.30 8.58
N ASP A 59 -13.35 -2.12 8.12
CA ASP A 59 -13.19 -1.72 6.72
C ASP A 59 -11.71 -1.69 6.28
N LEU A 60 -10.84 -1.16 7.14
CA LEU A 60 -9.39 -1.14 6.89
C LEU A 60 -8.79 -2.55 6.88
N LEU A 61 -9.25 -3.44 7.75
CA LEU A 61 -8.84 -4.85 7.74
C LEU A 61 -9.26 -5.55 6.46
N ASN A 62 -10.48 -5.31 5.98
CA ASN A 62 -10.98 -5.89 4.73
C ASN A 62 -10.18 -5.42 3.50
N GLY A 63 -9.62 -4.21 3.54
CA GLY A 63 -8.73 -3.70 2.50
C GLY A 63 -7.37 -4.41 2.44
N VAL A 64 -6.98 -5.11 3.51
CA VAL A 64 -5.75 -5.89 3.56
C VAL A 64 -6.06 -7.33 3.14
N GLN A 65 -5.77 -7.65 1.89
CA GLN A 65 -6.07 -8.97 1.31
C GLN A 65 -4.89 -9.92 1.41
N HIS A 66 -5.12 -11.23 1.27
CA HIS A 66 -4.04 -12.20 1.14
C HIS A 66 -3.31 -12.01 -0.19
N TRP A 67 -1.98 -12.07 -0.19
CA TRP A 67 -1.20 -12.05 -1.42
C TRP A 67 -1.21 -13.42 -2.10
N ASP A 68 -1.81 -13.49 -3.29
CA ASP A 68 -1.98 -14.72 -4.08
C ASP A 68 -0.99 -14.85 -5.25
N GLY A 69 0.00 -13.96 -5.33
CA GLY A 69 0.99 -13.94 -6.40
C GLY A 69 0.57 -13.17 -7.66
N ARG A 70 -0.68 -12.66 -7.76
CA ARG A 70 -1.12 -11.89 -8.93
C ARG A 70 -0.58 -10.47 -8.94
N GLU A 71 -0.42 -9.88 -7.77
CA GLU A 71 0.07 -8.53 -7.63
C GLU A 71 1.59 -8.48 -7.46
N VAL A 72 2.20 -7.42 -7.97
CA VAL A 72 3.61 -7.14 -7.72
C VAL A 72 3.80 -6.99 -6.21
N TRP A 73 4.71 -7.79 -5.65
CA TRP A 73 4.91 -7.90 -4.21
C TRP A 73 5.16 -6.55 -3.52
N GLU A 74 5.97 -5.68 -4.12
CA GLU A 74 6.26 -4.36 -3.55
C GLU A 74 5.02 -3.46 -3.53
N GLU A 75 4.18 -3.51 -4.55
CA GLU A 75 2.94 -2.72 -4.60
C GLU A 75 1.92 -3.22 -3.58
N TYR A 76 1.79 -4.54 -3.49
CA TYR A 76 0.99 -5.20 -2.47
C TYR A 76 1.46 -4.80 -1.05
N ARG A 77 2.78 -4.75 -0.81
CA ARG A 77 3.37 -4.31 0.46
C ARG A 77 3.08 -2.86 0.76
N ILE A 78 3.22 -1.97 -0.23
CA ILE A 78 2.89 -0.54 -0.10
C ILE A 78 1.44 -0.38 0.34
N ARG A 79 0.50 -0.99 -0.39
CA ARG A 79 -0.93 -0.94 -0.06
C ARG A 79 -1.19 -1.45 1.34
N THR A 80 -0.70 -2.65 1.65
CA THR A 80 -0.94 -3.30 2.93
C THR A 80 -0.40 -2.45 4.10
N THR A 81 0.78 -1.86 3.94
CA THR A 81 1.40 -1.00 4.96
C THR A 81 0.56 0.26 5.22
N ILE A 82 0.01 0.88 4.17
CA ILE A 82 -0.83 2.08 4.30
C ILE A 82 -2.10 1.76 5.09
N PHE A 83 -2.82 0.71 4.72
CA PHE A 83 -4.05 0.30 5.41
C PHE A 83 -3.80 -0.05 6.88
N LEU A 84 -2.73 -0.78 7.16
CA LEU A 84 -2.40 -1.18 8.52
C LEU A 84 -1.90 0.01 9.35
N GLY A 85 -1.23 0.99 8.74
CA GLY A 85 -0.81 2.24 9.38
C GLY A 85 -2.01 3.09 9.81
N GLU A 86 -2.97 3.28 8.91
CA GLU A 86 -4.24 3.97 9.21
C GLU A 86 -5.00 3.26 10.33
N MET A 87 -5.14 1.94 10.24
CA MET A 87 -5.77 1.16 11.30
C MET A 87 -5.08 1.34 12.65
N ALA A 88 -3.75 1.35 12.67
CA ALA A 88 -2.99 1.59 13.89
C ALA A 88 -3.29 2.98 14.49
N ALA A 89 -3.44 4.01 13.66
CA ALA A 89 -3.82 5.35 14.11
C ALA A 89 -5.19 5.36 14.81
N TRP A 90 -6.19 4.72 14.21
CA TRP A 90 -7.53 4.55 14.81
C TRP A 90 -7.50 3.80 16.14
N LEU A 91 -6.77 2.68 16.20
CA LEU A 91 -6.65 1.89 17.43
C LEU A 91 -5.87 2.62 18.54
N VAL A 92 -4.88 3.44 18.18
CA VAL A 92 -4.13 4.26 19.13
C VAL A 92 -5.00 5.39 19.69
N ALA A 93 -5.81 6.04 18.85
CA ALA A 93 -6.75 7.07 19.29
C ALA A 93 -7.75 6.50 20.32
N LEU A 94 -8.33 5.34 20.00
CA LEU A 94 -9.20 4.60 20.91
C LEU A 94 -8.51 4.27 22.24
N ALA A 95 -7.29 3.71 22.20
CA ALA A 95 -6.55 3.34 23.41
C ALA A 95 -6.21 4.54 24.30
N ARG A 96 -6.09 5.74 23.70
CA ARG A 96 -5.82 6.99 24.42
C ARG A 96 -7.09 7.72 24.86
N GLY A 97 -8.27 7.29 24.41
CA GLY A 97 -9.52 8.04 24.59
C GLY A 97 -9.51 9.40 23.89
N SER A 98 -8.73 9.54 22.82
CA SER A 98 -8.71 10.76 22.00
C SER A 98 -9.68 10.66 20.83
N GLU A 99 -9.96 11.79 20.19
CA GLU A 99 -10.74 11.84 18.97
C GLU A 99 -10.10 10.96 17.88
N PRO A 100 -10.90 10.18 17.12
CA PRO A 100 -10.40 9.43 15.99
C PRO A 100 -9.84 10.35 14.90
N PRO A 101 -8.88 9.87 14.08
CA PRO A 101 -8.40 10.63 12.95
C PRO A 101 -9.49 10.79 11.87
N GLU A 102 -9.31 11.79 10.99
CA GLU A 102 -10.25 12.02 9.88
C GLU A 102 -10.32 10.82 8.92
N HIS A 103 -11.52 10.59 8.37
CA HIS A 103 -11.71 9.56 7.36
C HIS A 103 -10.95 9.89 6.08
N GLN A 104 -9.94 9.08 5.78
CA GLN A 104 -9.17 9.17 4.55
C GLN A 104 -9.46 7.99 3.61
N ASP A 105 -9.44 8.24 2.31
CA ASP A 105 -9.54 7.20 1.29
C ASP A 105 -8.18 6.49 1.13
N MET A 106 -8.04 5.36 1.84
CA MET A 106 -6.82 4.56 1.81
C MET A 106 -6.56 3.91 0.44
N ASN A 107 -7.60 3.62 -0.36
CA ASN A 107 -7.41 3.06 -1.69
C ASN A 107 -6.70 4.06 -2.59
N ARG A 108 -7.16 5.32 -2.54
CA ARG A 108 -6.54 6.43 -3.26
C ARG A 108 -5.10 6.66 -2.80
N ILE A 109 -4.87 6.78 -1.49
CA ILE A 109 -3.53 7.04 -0.95
C ILE A 109 -2.57 5.89 -1.34
N ALA A 110 -3.03 4.65 -1.28
CA ALA A 110 -2.26 3.51 -1.76
C ALA A 110 -1.96 3.57 -3.26
N ALA A 111 -2.95 3.89 -4.09
CA ALA A 111 -2.76 4.01 -5.54
C ALA A 111 -1.75 5.13 -5.87
N GLU A 112 -1.87 6.30 -5.26
CA GLU A 112 -0.91 7.41 -5.43
C GLU A 112 0.51 6.98 -5.04
N ARG A 113 0.65 6.29 -3.90
CA ARG A 113 1.96 5.84 -3.43
C ARG A 113 2.57 4.75 -4.31
N ILE A 114 1.76 3.87 -4.87
CA ILE A 114 2.20 2.86 -5.85
C ILE A 114 2.69 3.55 -7.13
N LEU A 115 1.99 4.58 -7.60
CA LEU A 115 2.42 5.34 -8.79
C LEU A 115 3.71 6.10 -8.55
N ASP A 116 3.88 6.72 -7.37
CA ASP A 116 5.15 7.34 -6.98
C ASP A 116 6.30 6.31 -6.99
N HIS A 117 6.06 5.11 -6.44
CA HIS A 117 7.05 4.04 -6.41
C HIS A 117 7.44 3.55 -7.80
N ARG A 118 6.45 3.25 -8.66
CA ARG A 118 6.68 2.83 -10.05
C ARG A 118 7.43 3.90 -10.84
N GLN A 119 7.01 5.16 -10.70
CA GLN A 119 7.64 6.29 -11.39
C GLN A 119 9.10 6.46 -10.97
N GLY A 120 9.36 6.51 -9.66
CA GLY A 120 10.72 6.67 -9.14
C GLY A 120 11.64 5.53 -9.60
N SER A 121 11.17 4.27 -9.54
CA SER A 121 11.96 3.13 -10.03
C SER A 121 12.31 3.21 -11.52
N LEU A 122 11.39 3.73 -12.34
CA LEU A 122 11.60 3.90 -13.79
C LEU A 122 12.51 5.10 -14.09
N GLU A 123 12.36 6.20 -13.36
CA GLU A 123 13.20 7.39 -13.47
C GLU A 123 14.66 7.07 -13.11
N ASP A 124 14.88 6.33 -12.00
CA ASP A 124 16.21 5.88 -11.58
C ASP A 124 16.85 4.96 -12.64
N GLU A 125 16.08 4.02 -13.20
CA GLU A 125 16.57 3.11 -14.25
C GLU A 125 16.92 3.88 -15.53
N ARG A 126 16.07 4.84 -15.91
CA ARG A 126 16.29 5.70 -17.08
C ARG A 126 17.54 6.57 -16.90
N GLU A 127 17.71 7.19 -15.73
CA GLU A 127 18.89 7.98 -15.40
C GLU A 127 20.16 7.13 -15.48
N SER A 128 20.14 5.91 -14.95
CA SER A 128 21.25 4.96 -15.06
C SER A 128 21.61 4.61 -16.51
N LEU A 129 20.61 4.47 -17.39
CA LEU A 129 20.83 4.23 -18.82
C LEU A 129 21.36 5.47 -19.54
N VAL A 130 20.89 6.67 -19.20
CA VAL A 130 21.39 7.93 -19.77
C VAL A 130 22.85 8.17 -19.38
N ILE A 131 23.21 8.00 -18.11
CA ILE A 131 24.61 8.12 -17.65
C ILE A 131 25.50 7.11 -18.38
N ARG A 132 25.02 5.88 -18.58
CA ARG A 132 25.75 4.88 -19.38
C ARG A 132 25.92 5.32 -20.83
N ALA A 133 24.90 5.91 -21.45
CA ALA A 133 24.96 6.44 -22.82
C ALA A 133 25.97 7.59 -22.99
N GLU A 134 26.15 8.39 -21.95
CA GLU A 134 27.13 9.48 -21.92
C GLU A 134 28.57 8.96 -21.78
N MET A 135 28.75 7.84 -21.07
CA MET A 135 30.06 7.22 -20.86
C MET A 135 30.46 6.23 -21.95
N TYR A 136 29.47 5.57 -22.57
CA TYR A 136 29.61 4.48 -23.54
C TYR A 136 28.48 4.54 -24.56
N GLU A 137 28.67 3.99 -25.77
CA GLU A 137 27.55 3.81 -26.69
C GLU A 137 26.60 2.73 -26.14
N LEU A 138 25.29 3.04 -26.11
CA LEU A 138 24.27 2.07 -25.72
C LEU A 138 24.09 0.98 -26.79
N GLY A 139 23.86 -0.23 -26.33
CA GLY A 139 23.43 -1.33 -27.19
C GLY A 139 21.99 -1.14 -27.70
N GLN A 140 21.62 -1.94 -28.71
CA GLN A 140 20.25 -1.95 -29.25
C GLN A 140 19.20 -2.34 -28.20
N GLU A 141 19.53 -3.26 -27.29
CA GLU A 141 18.66 -3.68 -26.19
C GLU A 141 18.44 -2.55 -25.18
N GLU A 142 19.48 -1.79 -24.85
CA GLU A 142 19.38 -0.64 -23.93
C GLU A 142 18.56 0.50 -24.54
N HIS A 143 18.69 0.74 -25.84
CA HIS A 143 17.84 1.69 -26.56
C HIS A 143 16.37 1.26 -26.63
N GLU A 144 16.09 -0.04 -26.74
CA GLU A 144 14.71 -0.54 -26.62
C GLU A 144 14.20 -0.34 -25.19
N ARG A 145 15.02 -0.64 -24.19
CA ARG A 145 14.66 -0.47 -22.78
C ARG A 145 14.31 0.98 -22.43
N VAL A 146 15.05 1.96 -22.93
CA VAL A 146 14.71 3.39 -22.73
C VAL A 146 13.34 3.70 -23.33
N ARG A 147 13.01 3.18 -24.51
CA ARG A 147 11.69 3.38 -25.14
C ARG A 147 10.56 2.74 -24.35
N GLU A 148 10.78 1.55 -23.80
CA GLU A 148 9.83 0.89 -22.89
C GLU A 148 9.59 1.72 -21.63
N ILE A 149 10.66 2.26 -21.02
CA ILE A 149 10.56 3.10 -19.83
C ILE A 149 9.78 4.39 -20.13
N ASP A 150 10.08 5.08 -21.24
CA ASP A 150 9.37 6.29 -21.64
C ASP A 150 7.87 6.02 -21.85
N ALA A 151 7.51 4.89 -22.48
CA ALA A 151 6.11 4.48 -22.64
C ALA A 151 5.42 4.17 -21.30
N ALA A 152 6.12 3.51 -20.38
CA ALA A 152 5.60 3.19 -19.05
C ALA A 152 5.38 4.45 -18.19
N LEU A 153 6.30 5.43 -18.27
CA LEU A 153 6.15 6.72 -17.58
C LEU A 153 4.93 7.50 -18.10
N GLU A 154 4.69 7.48 -19.41
CA GLU A 154 3.49 8.10 -19.98
C GLU A 154 2.20 7.37 -19.54
N ALA A 155 2.22 6.04 -19.45
CA ALA A 155 1.09 5.28 -18.92
C ALA A 155 0.79 5.66 -17.45
N ILE A 156 1.83 5.81 -16.60
CA ILE A 156 1.68 6.28 -15.22
C ILE A 156 1.06 7.68 -15.17
N ARG A 157 1.47 8.59 -16.06
CA ARG A 157 0.90 9.93 -16.14
C ARG A 157 -0.60 9.91 -16.47
N GLN A 158 -1.00 9.04 -17.38
CA GLN A 158 -2.41 8.85 -17.73
C GLN A 158 -3.21 8.27 -16.56
N GLU A 159 -2.66 7.29 -15.85
CA GLU A 159 -3.27 6.69 -14.66
C GLU A 159 -3.46 7.72 -13.53
N ARG A 160 -2.46 8.55 -13.26
CA ARG A 160 -2.58 9.69 -12.31
C ARG A 160 -3.70 10.64 -12.69
N SER A 161 -3.82 10.95 -13.98
CA SER A 161 -4.87 11.84 -14.50
C SER A 161 -6.27 11.24 -14.29
N ALA A 162 -6.42 9.94 -14.51
CA ALA A 162 -7.67 9.22 -14.27
C ALA A 162 -8.04 9.18 -12.78
N LEU A 163 -7.06 8.94 -11.88
CA LEU A 163 -7.28 8.99 -10.43
C LEU A 163 -7.75 10.39 -9.97
N ALA A 164 -7.15 11.45 -10.50
CA ALA A 164 -7.58 12.82 -10.20
C ALA A 164 -8.99 13.13 -10.72
N GLN A 165 -9.38 12.65 -11.90
CA GLN A 165 -10.73 12.84 -12.45
C GLN A 165 -11.80 12.11 -11.63
N ASN A 166 -11.50 10.89 -11.19
CA ASN A 166 -12.41 10.11 -10.35
C ASN A 166 -12.67 10.79 -8.99
N GLN A 167 -11.69 11.52 -8.46
CA GLN A 167 -11.87 12.33 -7.25
C GLN A 167 -12.86 13.48 -7.46
N VAL A 168 -12.74 14.23 -8.56
CA VAL A 168 -13.62 15.37 -8.85
C VAL A 168 -15.08 14.91 -8.99
N ASN A 169 -15.29 13.76 -9.64
CA ASN A 169 -16.64 13.19 -9.80
C ASN A 169 -17.25 12.72 -8.47
N GLN A 170 -16.46 12.16 -7.54
CA GLN A 170 -16.97 11.78 -6.22
C GLN A 170 -17.37 12.99 -5.36
N VAL A 171 -16.64 14.11 -5.46
CA VAL A 171 -16.97 15.35 -4.75
C VAL A 171 -18.24 16.02 -5.30
N GLN A 172 -18.54 15.85 -6.59
CA GLN A 172 -19.75 16.42 -7.23
C GLN A 172 -21.04 15.61 -6.98
N ILE A 173 -20.93 14.38 -6.49
CA ILE A 173 -22.08 13.47 -6.26
C ILE A 173 -22.50 13.43 -4.77
N ALA A 174 -21.70 13.97 -3.86
CA ALA A 174 -22.04 14.06 -2.43
C ALA A 174 -23.09 15.20 -2.20
N PRO A 175 -24.31 14.89 -1.72
CA PRO A 175 -25.35 15.87 -1.40
C PRO A 175 -25.07 16.64 -0.09
#